data_AF-A0A9P7AQS9-F1
#
_entry.id   AF-A0A9P7AQS9-F1
#
_cell.length_a   1.000
_cell.length_b   1.000
_cell.length_c   1.000
_cell.angle_alpha   90.00
_cell.angle_beta   90.00
_cell.angle_gamma   90.00
#
_symmetry.space_group_name_H-M   'P 1'
#
loop_
_entity.id
_entity.type
_entity.pdbx_description
1 polymer ?
#
loop_
_entity_poly.entity_id
_entity_poly.type
_entity_poly.pdbx_seq_one_letter_code
_entity_poly.pdbx_strand_id
1 'polypeptide(L)'
;LLHHGLFPTAPLQPRMAVSVDLLSFYRALFERSCDAINALASALKTHYSRRGFQVTDSEWYDILQVEIEQQVDTVLQHSRDCVAIHRPPQPPTVTRNESSASTILHFARCAPLLAQRCPACFGGTLYGRPIDQGADIHVATDGNFHHRHRRSAGDCPHFYEPTYFLSKQFVDAVGRRIDGQRKRPPKQHTSLVPDEAIDQCENAYEAADGKKQKTAMDSFDDTGIMALICRHDIPLFFANIDSPGEQQKYSVALIEHLFTLLPSQATVVTLYDVGCVLARSLSKFEILPPDVVSCLRFATTAMHAYGHEWACQLVHNPRMCIGLGLSDSEGTERLWSRFVRLIGVERSSSVPTVIGSEMKADLGDWIKHRLKRGINAQSSAALDIINHCETSVEDLQAQWAHQRQSQLLIRARELAHSIHTMSTYVGCF
;
A
#
# COMPACT_ATOMS: atom_id res chain seq x y z
N LEU A 1 34.26 15.58 -20.14
CA LEU A 1 33.64 16.14 -18.91
C LEU A 1 33.24 15.04 -17.95
N LEU A 2 32.33 14.13 -18.34
CA LEU A 2 31.87 13.03 -17.47
C LEU A 2 32.99 12.14 -16.92
N HIS A 3 33.96 11.74 -17.75
CA HIS A 3 35.14 10.98 -17.31
C HIS A 3 35.98 11.70 -16.22
N HIS A 4 35.83 13.02 -16.11
CA HIS A 4 36.49 13.83 -15.09
C HIS A 4 35.55 14.24 -13.94
N GLY A 5 34.39 13.57 -13.80
CA GLY A 5 33.42 13.86 -12.74
C GLY A 5 32.63 15.16 -12.94
N LEU A 6 32.54 15.68 -14.17
CA LEU A 6 31.83 16.92 -14.49
C LEU A 6 30.64 16.65 -15.42
N PHE A 7 29.45 17.10 -15.01
CA PHE A 7 28.20 17.02 -15.75
C PHE A 7 27.95 18.30 -16.58
N PRO A 8 27.84 18.21 -17.91
CA PRO A 8 27.62 19.37 -18.77
C PRO A 8 26.22 19.97 -18.60
N THR A 9 26.08 21.30 -18.66
CA THR A 9 24.76 21.96 -18.64
C THR A 9 24.02 21.94 -19.98
N ALA A 10 24.64 21.43 -21.04
CA ALA A 10 24.02 21.23 -22.35
C ALA A 10 24.69 20.05 -23.08
N PRO A 11 23.92 19.24 -23.83
CA PRO A 11 24.43 18.00 -24.43
C PRO A 11 25.42 18.22 -25.58
N LEU A 12 25.22 19.27 -26.39
CA LEU A 12 26.02 19.52 -27.60
C LEU A 12 27.09 20.60 -27.44
N GLN A 13 26.81 21.64 -26.66
CA GLN A 13 27.70 22.79 -26.48
C GLN A 13 27.67 23.29 -25.03
N PRO A 14 28.28 22.56 -24.09
CA PRO A 14 28.28 22.94 -22.68
C PRO A 14 29.08 24.21 -22.46
N ARG A 15 28.41 25.25 -21.95
CA ARG A 15 29.06 26.51 -21.49
C ARG A 15 29.47 26.45 -20.02
N MET A 16 28.90 25.50 -19.27
CA MET A 16 29.22 25.21 -17.89
C MET A 16 29.19 23.70 -17.67
N ALA A 17 29.88 23.26 -16.61
CA ALA A 17 29.76 21.91 -16.10
C ALA A 17 29.74 21.94 -14.57
N VAL A 18 28.95 21.06 -13.96
CA VAL A 18 28.76 20.95 -12.52
C VAL A 18 29.42 19.65 -12.06
N SER A 19 30.05 19.63 -10.88
CA SER A 19 30.58 18.36 -10.34
C SER A 19 29.45 17.34 -10.15
N VAL A 20 29.66 16.11 -10.61
CA VAL A 20 28.74 14.98 -10.38
C VAL A 20 28.61 14.69 -8.89
N ASP A 21 29.67 14.85 -8.10
CA ASP A 21 29.61 14.72 -6.64
C ASP A 21 28.75 15.83 -6.02
N LEU A 22 28.81 17.05 -6.56
CA LEU A 22 27.95 18.14 -6.11
C LEU A 22 26.48 17.89 -6.47
N LEU A 23 26.20 17.34 -7.65
CA LEU A 23 24.84 16.95 -8.04
C LEU A 23 24.32 15.78 -7.18
N SER A 24 25.18 14.81 -6.86
CA SER A 24 24.86 13.69 -5.97
C SER A 24 24.58 14.18 -4.55
N PHE A 25 25.41 15.10 -4.03
CA PHE A 25 25.20 15.74 -2.74
C PHE A 25 23.92 16.58 -2.72
N TYR A 26 23.68 17.36 -3.78
CA TYR A 26 22.44 18.12 -3.95
C TYR A 26 21.22 17.21 -3.90
N ARG A 27 21.26 16.07 -4.60
CA ARG A 27 20.16 15.10 -4.61
C ARG A 27 19.96 14.47 -3.24
N ALA A 28 21.02 14.02 -2.58
CA ALA A 28 20.94 13.51 -1.22
C ALA A 28 20.38 14.58 -0.24
N LEU A 29 20.77 15.84 -0.40
CA LEU A 29 20.25 16.95 0.39
C LEU A 29 18.77 17.21 0.09
N PHE A 30 18.35 17.11 -1.17
CA PHE A 30 16.95 17.20 -1.57
C PHE A 30 16.12 16.08 -0.94
N GLU A 31 16.56 14.82 -1.11
CA GLU A 31 15.91 13.64 -0.56
C GLU A 31 15.76 13.72 0.97
N ARG A 32 16.75 14.34 1.65
CA ARG A 32 16.75 14.47 3.11
C ARG A 32 16.04 15.70 3.62
N SER A 33 15.96 16.82 2.91
CA SER A 33 15.46 18.07 3.49
C SER A 33 14.31 18.72 2.73
N CYS A 34 14.21 18.51 1.41
CA CYS A 34 13.26 19.15 0.47
C CYS A 34 13.29 20.69 0.43
N ASP A 35 13.57 21.37 1.55
CA ASP A 35 13.73 22.81 1.71
C ASP A 35 15.03 23.34 1.09
N ALA A 36 16.05 22.50 0.97
CA ALA A 36 17.35 22.94 0.49
C ALA A 36 17.42 23.21 -1.02
N ILE A 37 16.46 22.74 -1.83
CA ILE A 37 16.52 22.96 -3.29
C ILE A 37 16.50 24.44 -3.60
N ASN A 38 15.48 25.15 -3.15
CA ASN A 38 15.28 26.54 -3.55
C ASN A 38 16.40 27.43 -3.01
N ALA A 39 16.86 27.15 -1.79
CA ALA A 39 17.98 27.87 -1.18
C ALA A 39 19.30 27.59 -1.90
N LEU A 40 19.63 26.32 -2.18
CA LEU A 40 20.87 25.94 -2.84
C LEU A 40 20.87 26.34 -4.33
N ALA A 41 19.80 26.07 -5.05
CA ALA A 41 19.63 26.49 -6.44
C ALA A 41 19.65 28.02 -6.57
N SER A 42 18.97 28.75 -5.69
CA SER A 42 19.02 30.23 -5.67
C SER A 42 20.40 30.76 -5.29
N ALA A 43 21.08 30.13 -4.33
CA ALA A 43 22.45 30.49 -3.95
C ALA A 43 23.44 30.24 -5.10
N LEU A 44 23.35 29.09 -5.79
CA LEU A 44 24.15 28.77 -6.97
C LEU A 44 23.84 29.74 -8.11
N LYS A 45 22.57 29.97 -8.43
CA LYS A 45 22.14 30.94 -9.45
C LYS A 45 22.69 32.32 -9.14
N THR A 46 22.57 32.79 -7.90
CA THR A 46 23.10 34.09 -7.46
C THR A 46 24.64 34.13 -7.57
N HIS A 47 25.32 33.08 -7.11
CA HIS A 47 26.78 32.97 -7.12
C HIS A 47 27.36 33.00 -8.55
N TYR A 48 26.73 32.31 -9.48
CA TYR A 48 27.15 32.25 -10.89
C TYR A 48 26.74 33.50 -11.67
N SER A 49 25.53 34.03 -11.42
CA SER A 49 25.08 35.28 -12.04
C SER A 49 26.00 36.45 -11.70
N ARG A 50 26.48 36.54 -10.45
CA ARG A 50 27.48 37.53 -10.01
C ARG A 50 28.81 37.44 -10.75
N ARG A 51 29.11 36.31 -11.40
CA ARG A 51 30.33 36.08 -12.18
C ARG A 51 30.09 36.13 -13.69
N GLY A 52 28.92 36.58 -14.13
CA GLY A 52 28.57 36.72 -15.56
C GLY A 52 28.09 35.42 -16.21
N PHE A 53 27.88 34.35 -15.45
CA PHE A 53 27.36 33.09 -15.97
C PHE A 53 25.84 33.01 -15.78
N GLN A 54 25.10 32.84 -16.88
CA GLN A 54 23.67 32.57 -16.83
C GLN A 54 23.42 31.06 -16.72
N VAL A 55 22.75 30.66 -15.64
CA VAL A 55 22.30 29.29 -15.43
C VAL A 55 20.92 29.14 -16.07
N THR A 56 20.83 28.29 -17.10
CA THR A 56 19.58 27.83 -17.69
C THR A 56 19.08 26.61 -16.94
N ASP A 57 17.78 26.53 -16.68
CA ASP A 57 17.16 25.37 -16.05
C ASP A 57 17.34 24.14 -16.97
N SER A 58 17.80 23.04 -16.40
CA SER A 58 18.11 21.81 -17.13
C SER A 58 17.81 20.59 -16.28
N GLU A 59 16.72 19.89 -16.61
CA GLU A 59 16.26 18.64 -15.97
C GLU A 59 17.03 17.39 -16.46
N TRP A 60 18.08 17.57 -17.27
CA TRP A 60 18.80 16.48 -17.96
C TRP A 60 19.54 15.50 -17.04
N TYR A 61 19.90 15.92 -15.82
CA TYR A 61 20.55 15.03 -14.86
C TYR A 61 19.60 13.95 -14.34
N ASP A 62 18.35 14.33 -14.01
CA ASP A 62 17.34 13.38 -13.55
C ASP A 62 16.96 12.40 -14.67
N ILE A 63 16.87 12.88 -15.92
CA ILE A 63 16.65 12.04 -17.11
C ILE A 63 17.78 11.00 -17.26
N LEU A 64 19.04 11.43 -17.18
CA LEU A 64 20.18 10.51 -17.29
C LEU A 64 20.16 9.46 -16.18
N GLN A 65 19.81 9.86 -14.96
CA GLN A 65 19.77 8.93 -13.85
C GLN A 65 18.69 7.86 -14.05
N VAL A 66 17.48 8.27 -14.47
CA VAL A 66 16.40 7.33 -14.80
C VAL A 66 16.85 6.35 -15.89
N GLU A 67 17.52 6.85 -16.94
CA GLU A 67 18.04 6.02 -18.02
C GLU A 67 19.11 5.01 -17.54
N ILE A 68 20.04 5.45 -16.68
CA ILE A 68 21.05 4.56 -16.08
C ILE A 68 20.39 3.47 -15.23
N GLU A 69 19.42 3.84 -14.40
CA GLU A 69 18.66 2.90 -13.56
C GLU A 69 17.94 1.85 -14.44
N GLN A 70 17.28 2.29 -15.52
CA GLN A 70 16.63 1.40 -16.49
C GLN A 70 17.62 0.45 -17.18
N GLN A 71 18.80 0.93 -17.57
CA GLN A 71 19.82 0.08 -18.19
C GLN A 71 20.36 -0.96 -17.21
N VAL A 72 20.62 -0.58 -15.96
CA VAL A 72 21.06 -1.52 -14.91
C VAL A 72 19.99 -2.58 -14.67
N ASP A 73 18.72 -2.19 -14.56
CA ASP A 73 17.61 -3.12 -14.38
C ASP A 73 17.46 -4.08 -15.57
N THR A 74 17.64 -3.59 -16.80
CA THR A 74 17.63 -4.41 -18.01
C THR A 74 18.73 -5.46 -17.99
N VAL A 75 19.95 -5.10 -17.60
CA VAL A 75 21.09 -6.03 -17.49
C VAL A 75 20.86 -7.06 -16.39
N LEU A 76 20.35 -6.65 -15.24
CA LEU A 76 19.99 -7.55 -14.14
C LEU A 76 18.90 -8.54 -14.57
N GLN A 77 17.89 -8.07 -15.31
CA GLN A 77 16.83 -8.92 -15.81
C GLN A 77 17.34 -9.95 -16.82
N HIS A 78 18.14 -9.52 -17.79
CA HIS A 78 18.78 -10.41 -18.75
C HIS A 78 19.61 -11.50 -18.04
N SER A 79 20.36 -11.13 -17.01
CA SER A 79 21.14 -12.07 -16.21
C SER A 79 20.25 -13.10 -15.50
N ARG A 80 19.11 -12.69 -14.94
CA ARG A 80 18.13 -13.59 -14.30
C ARG A 80 17.52 -14.55 -15.30
N ASP A 81 17.21 -14.10 -16.51
CA ASP A 81 16.62 -14.92 -17.57
C ASP A 81 17.63 -15.98 -18.04
N CYS A 82 18.89 -15.61 -18.22
CA CYS A 82 19.99 -16.54 -18.52
C CYS A 82 20.15 -17.62 -17.45
N VAL A 83 20.09 -17.26 -16.16
CA VAL A 83 20.16 -18.23 -15.06
C VAL A 83 18.92 -19.12 -15.02
N ALA A 84 17.74 -18.59 -15.35
CA ALA A 84 16.50 -19.36 -15.36
C ALA A 84 16.53 -20.49 -16.40
N ILE A 85 17.12 -20.26 -17.57
CA ILE A 85 17.28 -21.26 -18.65
C ILE A 85 18.11 -22.47 -18.19
N HIS A 86 19.13 -22.25 -17.36
CA HIS A 86 20.03 -23.29 -16.88
C HIS A 86 19.54 -23.99 -15.60
N ARG A 87 18.35 -23.61 -15.10
CA ARG A 87 17.80 -24.19 -13.88
C ARG A 87 17.09 -25.51 -14.21
N PRO A 88 17.34 -26.60 -13.46
CA PRO A 88 16.61 -27.85 -13.66
C PRO A 88 15.10 -27.64 -13.47
N PRO A 89 14.25 -28.40 -14.20
CA PRO A 89 12.81 -28.31 -14.06
C PRO A 89 12.41 -28.60 -12.61
N GLN A 90 11.68 -27.66 -12.02
CA GLN A 90 11.14 -27.81 -10.67
C GLN A 90 9.82 -28.59 -10.76
N PRO A 91 9.50 -29.43 -9.76
CA PRO A 91 8.19 -30.03 -9.69
C PRO A 91 7.12 -28.92 -9.63
N PRO A 92 5.99 -29.06 -10.35
CA PRO A 92 4.98 -28.01 -10.44
C PRO A 92 4.32 -27.72 -9.08
N THR A 93 4.34 -28.70 -8.18
CA THR A 93 3.78 -28.61 -6.83
C THR A 93 4.71 -29.24 -5.81
N VAL A 94 4.70 -28.69 -4.61
CA VAL A 94 5.41 -29.19 -3.44
C VAL A 94 4.41 -29.32 -2.30
N THR A 95 4.40 -30.48 -1.67
CA THR A 95 3.58 -30.72 -0.48
C THR A 95 4.39 -30.39 0.76
N ARG A 96 3.92 -29.43 1.56
CA ARG A 96 4.53 -29.08 2.85
C ARG A 96 3.67 -29.61 3.98
N ASN A 97 4.25 -30.47 4.82
CA ASN A 97 3.58 -31.00 6.00
C ASN A 97 4.00 -30.18 7.22
N GLU A 98 3.07 -29.42 7.80
CA GLU A 98 3.28 -28.71 9.08
C GLU A 98 2.28 -29.23 10.10
N SER A 99 2.81 -29.92 11.13
CA SER A 99 2.27 -30.39 12.44
C SER A 99 0.80 -30.82 12.60
N SER A 100 -0.08 -30.67 11.62
CA SER A 100 -1.49 -31.09 11.59
C SER A 100 -2.16 -30.95 10.21
N ALA A 101 -1.57 -30.25 9.24
CA ALA A 101 -2.14 -30.07 7.89
C ALA A 101 -1.09 -30.21 6.78
N SER A 102 -1.53 -30.73 5.63
CA SER A 102 -0.74 -30.80 4.41
C SER A 102 -1.16 -29.65 3.48
N THR A 103 -0.21 -28.78 3.15
CA THR A 103 -0.46 -27.63 2.26
C THR A 103 0.22 -27.88 0.93
N ILE A 104 -0.56 -27.80 -0.15
CA ILE A 104 -0.04 -27.87 -1.53
C ILE A 104 0.42 -26.48 -1.93
N LEU A 105 1.70 -26.35 -2.26
CA LEU A 105 2.29 -25.13 -2.78
C LEU A 105 2.64 -25.31 -4.25
N HIS A 106 2.49 -24.26 -5.04
CA HIS A 106 2.75 -24.25 -6.46
C HIS A 106 4.04 -23.51 -6.77
N PHE A 107 4.86 -24.10 -7.64
CA PHE A 107 6.07 -23.43 -8.11
C PHE A 107 5.69 -22.35 -9.12
N ALA A 108 5.93 -21.08 -8.77
CA ALA A 108 5.67 -19.94 -9.63
C ALA A 108 6.58 -18.77 -9.27
N ARG A 109 6.51 -17.65 -9.99
CA ARG A 109 7.25 -16.42 -9.66
C ARG A 109 6.37 -15.21 -9.91
N CYS A 110 6.50 -14.21 -9.04
CA CYS A 110 5.96 -12.88 -9.32
C CYS A 110 6.68 -12.23 -10.51
N ALA A 111 6.05 -11.21 -11.09
CA ALA A 111 6.70 -10.36 -12.08
C ALA A 111 7.99 -9.75 -11.50
N PRO A 112 9.06 -9.62 -12.32
CA PRO A 112 10.36 -9.16 -11.82
C PRO A 112 10.33 -7.80 -11.12
N LEU A 113 9.46 -6.90 -11.57
CA LEU A 113 9.25 -5.58 -10.96
C LEU A 113 8.95 -5.67 -9.45
N LEU A 114 8.09 -6.60 -9.04
CA LEU A 114 7.74 -6.78 -7.63
C LEU A 114 8.93 -7.31 -6.83
N ALA A 115 9.65 -8.29 -7.37
CA ALA A 115 10.86 -8.84 -6.74
C ALA A 115 12.00 -7.80 -6.64
N GLN A 116 12.10 -6.90 -7.62
CA GLN A 116 13.01 -5.76 -7.57
C GLN A 116 12.65 -4.77 -6.47
N ARG A 117 11.37 -4.53 -6.21
CA ARG A 117 10.92 -3.64 -5.13
C ARG A 117 11.11 -4.28 -3.75
N CYS A 118 10.55 -5.48 -3.54
CA CYS A 118 10.66 -6.17 -2.26
C CYS A 118 10.99 -7.66 -2.47
N PRO A 119 12.28 -8.03 -2.45
CA PRO A 119 12.69 -9.43 -2.64
C PRO A 119 12.17 -10.35 -1.53
N ALA A 120 11.96 -9.83 -0.31
CA ALA A 120 11.40 -10.61 0.80
C ALA A 120 9.94 -11.02 0.60
N CYS A 121 9.13 -10.18 -0.06
CA CYS A 121 7.74 -10.52 -0.39
C CYS A 121 7.61 -11.33 -1.67
N PHE A 122 8.39 -10.99 -2.69
CA PHE A 122 8.12 -11.42 -4.07
C PHE A 122 9.25 -12.23 -4.71
N GLY A 123 10.36 -12.44 -4.00
CA GLY A 123 11.46 -13.30 -4.45
C GLY A 123 11.26 -14.79 -4.18
N GLY A 124 10.19 -15.15 -3.48
CA GLY A 124 9.79 -16.54 -3.25
C GLY A 124 9.42 -17.27 -4.55
N THR A 125 9.38 -18.60 -4.48
CA THR A 125 9.01 -19.44 -5.63
C THR A 125 7.85 -20.39 -5.37
N LEU A 126 7.29 -20.36 -4.16
CA LEU A 126 6.22 -21.24 -3.73
C LEU A 126 5.03 -20.38 -3.29
N TYR A 127 3.86 -20.65 -3.85
CA TYR A 127 2.62 -19.90 -3.65
C TYR A 127 1.44 -20.84 -3.40
N GLY A 128 0.33 -20.31 -2.89
CA GLY A 128 -0.84 -21.08 -2.51
C GLY A 128 -0.94 -21.34 -1.01
N ARG A 129 -0.22 -20.57 -0.17
CA ARG A 129 -0.41 -20.70 1.28
C ARG A 129 -1.84 -20.29 1.64
N PRO A 130 -2.59 -21.11 2.39
CA PRO A 130 -3.91 -20.72 2.88
C PRO A 130 -3.88 -19.40 3.65
N ILE A 131 -4.93 -18.60 3.51
CA ILE A 131 -4.97 -17.25 4.11
C ILE A 131 -4.96 -17.32 5.64
N ASP A 132 -5.63 -18.31 6.23
CA ASP A 132 -5.60 -18.59 7.68
C ASP A 132 -4.23 -19.09 8.17
N GLN A 133 -3.40 -19.66 7.29
CA GLN A 133 -2.00 -19.98 7.58
C GLN A 133 -1.05 -18.80 7.31
N GLY A 134 -1.61 -17.61 7.06
CA GLY A 134 -0.87 -16.36 6.93
C GLY A 134 -0.50 -15.95 5.52
N ALA A 135 -1.18 -16.52 4.52
CA ALA A 135 -1.12 -16.14 3.11
C ALA A 135 0.31 -16.10 2.51
N ASP A 136 0.40 -15.84 1.21
CA ASP A 136 1.68 -15.62 0.56
C ASP A 136 2.14 -14.17 0.74
N ILE A 137 1.21 -13.22 0.57
CA ILE A 137 1.53 -11.79 0.44
C ILE A 137 0.59 -10.95 1.32
N HIS A 138 1.18 -10.01 2.06
CA HIS A 138 0.44 -9.01 2.82
C HIS A 138 0.76 -7.63 2.26
N VAL A 139 -0.28 -6.86 1.94
CA VAL A 139 -0.20 -5.49 1.46
C VAL A 139 -1.10 -4.58 2.26
N ALA A 140 -0.80 -3.29 2.27
CA ALA A 140 -1.65 -2.27 2.86
C ALA A 140 -1.95 -1.18 1.84
N THR A 141 -3.15 -0.63 1.90
CA THR A 141 -3.58 0.50 1.05
C THR A 141 -4.18 1.59 1.91
N ASP A 142 -3.86 2.84 1.59
CA ASP A 142 -4.39 4.02 2.27
C ASP A 142 -4.18 5.29 1.41
N GLY A 143 -5.03 6.29 1.62
CA GLY A 143 -5.10 7.54 0.87
C GLY A 143 -4.61 8.75 1.67
N ASN A 144 -3.71 9.56 1.08
CA ASN A 144 -3.21 10.78 1.69
C ASN A 144 -3.62 12.03 0.90
N PHE A 145 -4.43 12.88 1.53
CA PHE A 145 -5.01 14.11 0.97
C PHE A 145 -4.18 15.38 1.19
N HIS A 146 -2.98 15.27 1.78
CA HIS A 146 -2.05 16.40 1.92
C HIS A 146 -1.17 16.58 0.68
N HIS A 147 -0.90 15.49 -0.05
CA HIS A 147 -0.23 15.56 -1.33
C HIS A 147 -1.22 16.04 -2.38
N ARG A 148 -1.17 17.32 -2.75
CA ARG A 148 -2.05 17.91 -3.76
C ARG A 148 -1.25 18.45 -4.94
N HIS A 149 -1.84 18.44 -6.11
CA HIS A 149 -1.28 19.11 -7.29
C HIS A 149 -2.11 20.35 -7.60
N ARG A 150 -1.46 21.51 -7.70
CA ARG A 150 -2.14 22.77 -8.02
C ARG A 150 -2.38 22.82 -9.51
N ARG A 151 -3.63 23.06 -9.90
CA ARG A 151 -4.00 23.22 -11.32
C ARG A 151 -3.19 24.33 -12.02
N SER A 152 -2.79 25.37 -11.28
CA SER A 152 -1.99 26.49 -11.80
C SER A 152 -0.52 26.16 -12.03
N ALA A 153 0.00 25.07 -11.49
CA ALA A 153 1.40 24.67 -11.68
C ALA A 153 1.66 24.15 -13.11
N GLY A 154 0.62 23.62 -13.76
CA GLY A 154 0.71 23.02 -15.09
C GLY A 154 1.37 21.64 -15.05
N ASP A 155 1.45 21.00 -16.22
CA ASP A 155 2.10 19.70 -16.35
C ASP A 155 3.59 19.86 -16.61
N CYS A 156 4.40 19.02 -15.96
CA CYS A 156 5.80 18.87 -16.32
C CYS A 156 5.92 18.26 -17.74
N PRO A 157 6.88 18.70 -18.57
CA PRO A 157 7.15 18.06 -19.85
C PRO A 157 7.31 16.55 -19.70
N HIS A 158 6.75 15.76 -20.61
CA HIS A 158 6.93 14.31 -20.56
C HIS A 158 8.40 13.95 -20.86
N PHE A 159 9.12 13.48 -19.85
CA PHE A 159 10.53 13.09 -19.98
C PHE A 159 10.82 11.63 -19.58
N TYR A 160 9.85 10.93 -18.97
CA TYR A 160 9.94 9.50 -18.65
C TYR A 160 8.57 8.92 -18.29
N GLU A 161 8.49 7.59 -18.24
CA GLU A 161 7.31 6.85 -17.79
C GLU A 161 7.39 6.49 -16.30
N PRO A 162 6.50 7.03 -15.43
CA PRO A 162 6.47 6.70 -14.01
C PRO A 162 6.16 5.22 -13.78
N THR A 163 7.09 4.47 -13.20
CA THR A 163 6.91 3.01 -12.97
C THR A 163 6.06 2.70 -11.74
N TYR A 164 5.88 3.68 -10.85
CA TYR A 164 5.16 3.54 -9.57
C TYR A 164 3.70 3.98 -9.64
N PHE A 165 3.34 4.88 -10.56
CA PHE A 165 1.97 5.39 -10.67
C PHE A 165 1.16 4.60 -11.69
N LEU A 166 -0.06 4.22 -11.33
CA LEU A 166 -1.02 3.72 -12.30
C LEU A 166 -1.54 4.87 -13.16
N SER A 167 -1.76 4.59 -14.44
CA SER A 167 -2.31 5.59 -15.35
C SER A 167 -3.73 5.98 -14.95
N LYS A 168 -4.06 7.27 -15.12
CA LYS A 168 -5.42 7.78 -14.90
C LYS A 168 -6.46 6.98 -15.69
N GLN A 169 -6.13 6.63 -16.95
CA GLN A 169 -7.01 5.84 -17.82
C GLN A 169 -7.37 4.49 -17.20
N PHE A 170 -6.40 3.80 -16.59
CA PHE A 170 -6.62 2.51 -15.92
C PHE A 170 -7.52 2.68 -14.70
N VAL A 171 -7.22 3.64 -13.82
CA VAL A 171 -8.02 3.92 -12.60
C VAL A 171 -9.46 4.32 -12.96
N ASP A 172 -9.64 5.15 -13.99
CA ASP A 172 -10.97 5.55 -14.45
C ASP A 172 -11.75 4.39 -15.08
N ALA A 173 -11.07 3.45 -15.76
CA ALA A 173 -11.71 2.26 -16.28
C ALA A 173 -12.24 1.37 -15.15
N VAL A 174 -11.48 1.23 -14.06
CA VAL A 174 -11.94 0.56 -12.83
C VAL A 174 -13.14 1.28 -12.23
N GLY A 175 -13.10 2.61 -12.12
CA GLY A 175 -14.23 3.42 -11.64
C GLY A 175 -15.51 3.18 -12.45
N ARG A 176 -15.43 3.30 -13.78
CA ARG A 176 -16.56 3.02 -14.67
C ARG A 176 -17.11 1.61 -14.52
N ARG A 177 -16.23 0.61 -14.30
CA ARG A 177 -16.64 -0.78 -14.07
C ARG A 177 -17.40 -0.93 -12.76
N ILE A 178 -16.90 -0.33 -11.67
CA ILE A 178 -17.58 -0.33 -10.37
C ILE A 178 -18.96 0.31 -10.48
N ASP A 179 -19.06 1.49 -11.12
CA ASP A 179 -20.34 2.17 -11.32
C ASP A 179 -21.32 1.34 -12.15
N GLY A 180 -20.83 0.66 -13.18
CA GLY A 180 -21.62 -0.27 -13.99
C GLY A 180 -22.17 -1.45 -13.19
N GLN A 181 -21.37 -2.01 -12.27
CA GLN A 181 -21.79 -3.14 -11.41
C GLN A 181 -22.79 -2.70 -10.34
N ARG A 182 -22.63 -1.52 -9.76
CA ARG A 182 -23.55 -0.97 -8.74
C ARG A 182 -24.94 -0.63 -9.27
N LYS A 183 -25.10 -0.53 -10.60
CA LYS A 183 -26.43 -0.40 -11.25
C LYS A 183 -27.20 -1.72 -11.30
N ARG A 184 -26.54 -2.86 -11.08
CA ARG A 184 -27.17 -4.18 -11.03
C ARG A 184 -27.69 -4.45 -9.62
N PRO A 185 -28.73 -5.30 -9.47
CA PRO A 185 -29.18 -5.70 -8.14
C PRO A 185 -28.03 -6.38 -7.37
N PRO A 186 -27.84 -6.06 -6.08
CA PRO A 186 -26.78 -6.68 -5.28
C PRO A 186 -27.05 -8.18 -5.16
N LYS A 187 -25.97 -8.98 -5.20
CA LYS A 187 -26.05 -10.41 -4.92
C LYS A 187 -26.45 -10.63 -3.47
N GLN A 188 -27.17 -11.73 -3.22
CA GLN A 188 -27.38 -12.21 -1.87
C GLN A 188 -26.01 -12.61 -1.30
N HIS A 189 -25.59 -11.98 -0.20
CA HIS A 189 -24.35 -12.29 0.49
C HIS A 189 -24.65 -12.75 1.91
N THR A 190 -23.78 -13.62 2.43
CA THR A 190 -23.75 -13.98 3.84
C THR A 190 -22.50 -13.38 4.43
N SER A 191 -22.66 -12.37 5.29
CA SER A 191 -21.55 -11.74 5.99
C SER A 191 -21.39 -12.34 7.39
N LEU A 192 -20.14 -12.49 7.84
CA LEU A 192 -19.83 -12.84 9.23
C LEU A 192 -20.12 -11.66 10.18
N VAL A 193 -20.07 -10.43 9.65
CA VAL A 193 -20.37 -9.20 10.38
C VAL A 193 -21.79 -8.74 9.99
N PRO A 194 -22.66 -8.40 10.95
CA PRO A 194 -23.96 -7.80 10.67
C PRO A 194 -23.84 -6.57 9.77
N ASP A 195 -24.74 -6.44 8.79
CA ASP A 195 -24.68 -5.36 7.78
C ASP A 195 -24.77 -3.98 8.44
N GLU A 196 -25.54 -3.85 9.53
CA GLU A 196 -25.69 -2.60 10.29
C GLU A 196 -24.40 -2.15 10.96
N ALA A 197 -23.56 -3.12 11.39
CA ALA A 197 -22.26 -2.79 11.96
C ALA A 197 -21.30 -2.27 10.88
N ILE A 198 -21.38 -2.80 9.65
CA ILE A 198 -20.61 -2.28 8.52
C ILE A 198 -21.14 -0.92 8.06
N ASP A 199 -22.46 -0.70 8.07
CA ASP A 199 -23.05 0.61 7.76
C ASP A 199 -22.57 1.69 8.74
N GLN A 200 -22.49 1.37 10.03
CA GLN A 200 -21.93 2.27 11.04
C GLN A 200 -20.45 2.57 10.79
N CYS A 201 -19.65 1.56 10.40
CA CYS A 201 -18.25 1.75 10.02
C CYS A 201 -18.12 2.69 8.80
N GLU A 202 -18.94 2.49 7.76
CA GLU A 202 -18.94 3.31 6.55
C GLU A 202 -19.31 4.77 6.87
N ASN A 203 -20.39 4.98 7.61
CA ASN A 203 -20.83 6.32 8.02
C ASN A 203 -19.79 7.06 8.88
N ALA A 204 -19.13 6.36 9.81
CA ALA A 204 -18.09 6.95 10.66
C ALA A 204 -16.89 7.43 9.82
N TYR A 205 -16.50 6.65 8.81
CA TYR A 205 -15.43 7.01 7.89
C TYR A 205 -15.82 8.17 6.97
N GLU A 206 -17.00 8.12 6.35
CA GLU A 206 -17.51 9.22 5.51
C GLU A 206 -17.61 10.55 6.28
N ALA A 207 -18.01 10.50 7.55
CA ALA A 207 -18.05 11.69 8.40
C ALA A 207 -16.66 12.28 8.69
N ALA A 208 -15.62 11.43 8.76
CA ALA A 208 -14.25 11.85 8.97
C ALA A 208 -13.59 12.43 7.70
N ASP A 209 -13.89 11.85 6.52
CA ASP A 209 -13.27 12.24 5.25
C ASP A 209 -14.06 13.33 4.49
N GLY A 210 -15.40 13.26 4.49
CA GLY A 210 -16.28 14.11 3.68
C GLY A 210 -16.25 15.61 4.00
N LYS A 211 -15.84 16.00 5.23
CA LYS A 211 -15.69 17.42 5.60
C LYS A 211 -14.45 18.08 4.98
N LYS A 212 -13.46 17.34 4.51
CA LYS A 212 -12.17 17.88 4.03
C LYS A 212 -12.12 18.20 2.54
N GLN A 213 -13.01 17.64 1.71
CA GLN A 213 -12.82 17.61 0.25
C GLN A 213 -13.58 18.66 -0.57
N LYS A 214 -14.76 19.12 -0.15
CA LYS A 214 -15.60 20.04 -0.98
C LYS A 214 -14.93 21.37 -1.31
N THR A 215 -13.99 21.85 -0.49
CA THR A 215 -13.32 23.15 -0.68
C THR A 215 -12.03 23.06 -1.51
N ALA A 216 -11.51 21.86 -1.78
CA ALA A 216 -10.19 21.69 -2.40
C ALA A 216 -10.21 21.63 -3.94
N MET A 217 -11.30 21.16 -4.57
CA MET A 217 -11.30 20.83 -6.00
C MET A 217 -11.22 22.01 -6.97
N ASP A 218 -11.51 23.24 -6.50
CA ASP A 218 -11.43 24.44 -7.34
C ASP A 218 -9.98 24.84 -7.65
N SER A 219 -9.03 24.49 -6.78
CA SER A 219 -7.62 24.90 -6.87
C SER A 219 -6.67 23.76 -7.24
N PHE A 220 -7.09 22.51 -7.02
CA PHE A 220 -6.27 21.33 -7.19
C PHE A 220 -6.92 20.36 -8.18
N ASP A 221 -6.15 19.85 -9.14
CA ASP A 221 -6.57 18.77 -10.06
C ASP A 221 -6.32 17.38 -9.45
N ASP A 222 -5.23 17.22 -8.69
CA ASP A 222 -5.06 16.09 -7.77
C ASP A 222 -5.25 16.54 -6.31
N THR A 223 -6.17 15.90 -5.61
CA THR A 223 -6.50 16.17 -4.20
C THR A 223 -5.79 15.25 -3.21
N GLY A 224 -5.13 14.20 -3.69
CA GLY A 224 -4.45 13.22 -2.84
C GLY A 224 -3.67 12.15 -3.63
N ILE A 225 -3.05 11.23 -2.91
CA ILE A 225 -2.39 10.03 -3.45
C ILE A 225 -2.90 8.81 -2.69
N MET A 226 -3.35 7.78 -3.40
CA MET A 226 -3.56 6.45 -2.85
C MET A 226 -2.28 5.64 -3.02
N ALA A 227 -1.80 4.95 -1.97
CA ALA A 227 -0.67 4.04 -2.04
C ALA A 227 -1.08 2.59 -1.80
N LEU A 228 -0.33 1.68 -2.41
CA LEU A 228 -0.25 0.27 -2.04
C LEU A 228 1.19 -0.04 -1.65
N ILE A 229 1.37 -0.57 -0.45
CA ILE A 229 2.68 -0.95 0.09
C ILE A 229 2.69 -2.43 0.47
N CYS A 230 3.88 -3.04 0.54
CA CYS A 230 4.01 -4.38 1.12
C CYS A 230 4.13 -4.34 2.64
N ARG A 231 4.05 -5.50 3.30
CA ARG A 231 4.25 -5.65 4.76
C ARG A 231 5.61 -5.18 5.32
N HIS A 232 6.58 -4.92 4.45
CA HIS A 232 7.90 -4.38 4.81
C HIS A 232 7.96 -2.86 4.60
N ASP A 233 6.79 -2.22 4.48
CA ASP A 233 6.59 -0.79 4.27
C ASP A 233 7.01 -0.27 2.88
N ILE A 234 7.60 -1.12 2.04
CA ILE A 234 8.10 -0.73 0.71
C ILE A 234 6.92 -0.43 -0.22
N PRO A 235 6.87 0.76 -0.86
CA PRO A 235 5.83 1.11 -1.80
C PRO A 235 5.87 0.21 -3.04
N LEU A 236 4.68 -0.17 -3.50
CA LEU A 236 4.47 -0.95 -4.71
C LEU A 236 3.88 -0.07 -5.79
N PHE A 237 2.72 0.51 -5.56
CA PHE A 237 2.02 1.31 -6.57
C PHE A 237 1.33 2.52 -5.94
N PHE A 238 1.09 3.54 -6.74
CA PHE A 238 0.35 4.73 -6.37
C PHE A 238 -0.71 5.06 -7.41
N ALA A 239 -1.75 5.77 -7.00
CA ALA A 239 -2.72 6.37 -7.89
C ALA A 239 -3.02 7.80 -7.42
N ASN A 240 -3.14 8.74 -8.35
CA ASN A 240 -3.59 10.09 -8.04
C ASN A 240 -5.08 10.07 -7.68
N ILE A 241 -5.43 10.77 -6.59
CA ILE A 241 -6.82 10.99 -6.19
C ILE A 241 -7.31 12.29 -6.84
N ASP A 242 -8.04 12.16 -7.93
CA ASP A 242 -8.45 13.25 -8.83
C ASP A 242 -9.96 13.56 -8.77
N SER A 243 -10.67 12.86 -7.87
CA SER A 243 -12.12 12.94 -7.71
C SER A 243 -12.46 13.16 -6.24
N PRO A 244 -13.65 13.71 -5.92
CA PRO A 244 -14.06 13.83 -4.53
C PRO A 244 -14.21 12.43 -3.92
N GLY A 245 -13.76 12.30 -2.68
CA GLY A 245 -13.77 11.06 -1.90
C GLY A 245 -12.52 10.22 -2.08
N GLU A 246 -12.14 9.49 -1.03
CA GLU A 246 -11.40 8.24 -1.19
C GLU A 246 -12.30 7.19 -1.83
N GLN A 247 -12.52 7.30 -3.14
CA GLN A 247 -13.37 6.34 -3.85
C GLN A 247 -12.71 4.96 -3.88
N GLN A 248 -13.50 3.90 -3.71
CA GLN A 248 -13.04 2.50 -3.78
C GLN A 248 -12.26 2.18 -5.07
N LYS A 249 -12.47 2.94 -6.17
CA LYS A 249 -11.77 2.76 -7.45
C LYS A 249 -10.25 2.77 -7.30
N TYR A 250 -9.69 3.59 -6.39
CA TYR A 250 -8.25 3.72 -6.22
C TYR A 250 -7.63 2.46 -5.61
N SER A 251 -8.15 1.99 -4.48
CA SER A 251 -7.69 0.75 -3.84
C SER A 251 -7.93 -0.46 -4.74
N VAL A 252 -9.10 -0.54 -5.40
CA VAL A 252 -9.41 -1.64 -6.33
C VAL A 252 -8.44 -1.66 -7.51
N ALA A 253 -8.11 -0.50 -8.09
CA ALA A 253 -7.16 -0.43 -9.20
C ALA A 253 -5.76 -0.91 -8.79
N LEU A 254 -5.29 -0.52 -7.60
CA LEU A 254 -3.99 -0.96 -7.08
C LEU A 254 -3.95 -2.47 -6.82
N ILE A 255 -5.02 -3.02 -6.24
CA ILE A 255 -5.14 -4.46 -5.99
C ILE A 255 -5.22 -5.22 -7.31
N GLU A 256 -6.08 -4.80 -8.25
CA GLU A 256 -6.21 -5.42 -9.57
C GLU A 256 -4.87 -5.45 -10.30
N HIS A 257 -4.16 -4.32 -10.33
CA HIS A 257 -2.84 -4.24 -10.94
C HIS A 257 -1.83 -5.17 -10.26
N LEU A 258 -1.82 -5.23 -8.92
CA LEU A 258 -0.99 -6.19 -8.18
C LEU A 258 -1.25 -7.63 -8.65
N PHE A 259 -2.52 -8.05 -8.72
CA PHE A 259 -2.86 -9.42 -9.14
C PHE A 259 -2.44 -9.75 -10.58
N THR A 260 -2.33 -8.76 -11.48
CA THR A 260 -1.76 -9.00 -12.83
C THR A 260 -0.28 -9.39 -12.81
N LEU A 261 0.41 -9.13 -11.70
CA LEU A 261 1.84 -9.35 -11.51
C LEU A 261 2.14 -10.53 -10.57
N LEU A 262 1.09 -11.19 -10.06
CA LEU A 262 1.19 -12.34 -9.17
C LEU A 262 0.87 -13.64 -9.89
N PRO A 263 1.41 -14.79 -9.43
CA PRO A 263 0.90 -16.10 -9.81
C PRO A 263 -0.57 -16.25 -9.45
N SER A 264 -1.34 -16.99 -10.25
CA SER A 264 -2.77 -17.21 -10.03
C SER A 264 -3.10 -17.95 -8.73
N GLN A 265 -2.13 -18.66 -8.14
CA GLN A 265 -2.30 -19.36 -6.86
C GLN A 265 -1.93 -18.48 -5.66
N ALA A 266 -1.36 -17.29 -5.88
CA ALA A 266 -0.88 -16.44 -4.79
C ALA A 266 -2.06 -15.90 -3.97
N THR A 267 -2.01 -16.13 -2.65
CA THR A 267 -3.00 -15.57 -1.73
C THR A 267 -2.52 -14.25 -1.14
N VAL A 268 -3.45 -13.30 -1.01
CA VAL A 268 -3.17 -11.93 -0.62
C VAL A 268 -4.08 -11.49 0.53
N VAL A 269 -3.47 -10.92 1.56
CA VAL A 269 -4.17 -10.15 2.60
C VAL A 269 -3.95 -8.67 2.32
N THR A 270 -5.05 -7.93 2.14
CA THR A 270 -5.01 -6.47 2.02
C THR A 270 -5.53 -5.83 3.29
N LEU A 271 -4.69 -5.04 3.94
CA LEU A 271 -5.07 -4.22 5.08
C LEU A 271 -5.47 -2.83 4.59
N TYR A 272 -6.67 -2.40 4.96
CA TYR A 272 -7.25 -1.15 4.51
C TYR A 272 -8.18 -0.60 5.58
N ASP A 273 -8.15 0.71 5.84
CA ASP A 273 -8.99 1.35 6.85
C ASP A 273 -10.47 1.01 6.67
N VAL A 274 -11.00 1.09 5.45
CA VAL A 274 -12.37 0.64 5.14
C VAL A 274 -12.40 -0.72 4.45
N GLY A 275 -11.45 -1.60 4.79
CA GLY A 275 -11.35 -2.95 4.25
C GLY A 275 -12.61 -3.80 4.47
N CYS A 276 -13.33 -3.58 5.57
CA CYS A 276 -14.60 -4.26 5.84
C CYS A 276 -15.72 -3.81 4.87
N VAL A 277 -15.77 -2.52 4.52
CA VAL A 277 -16.71 -1.95 3.55
C VAL A 277 -16.38 -2.47 2.15
N LEU A 278 -15.09 -2.51 1.78
CA LEU A 278 -14.67 -3.03 0.47
C LEU A 278 -14.92 -4.55 0.35
N ALA A 279 -14.69 -5.33 1.40
CA ALA A 279 -15.03 -6.75 1.44
C ALA A 279 -16.53 -6.99 1.21
N ARG A 280 -17.39 -6.20 1.87
CA ARG A 280 -18.84 -6.23 1.65
C ARG A 280 -19.23 -5.81 0.22
N SER A 281 -18.55 -4.81 -0.33
CA SER A 281 -18.76 -4.37 -1.71
C SER A 281 -18.47 -5.49 -2.71
N LEU A 282 -17.39 -6.25 -2.51
CA LEU A 282 -17.01 -7.39 -3.35
C LEU A 282 -17.93 -8.61 -3.20
N SER A 283 -18.56 -8.80 -2.04
CA SER A 283 -19.55 -9.87 -1.87
C SER A 283 -20.89 -9.53 -2.54
N LYS A 284 -21.25 -8.23 -2.60
CA LYS A 284 -22.47 -7.74 -3.24
C LYS A 284 -22.33 -7.58 -4.76
N PHE A 285 -21.15 -7.22 -5.26
CA PHE A 285 -20.93 -6.83 -6.66
C PHE A 285 -19.68 -7.47 -7.28
N GLU A 286 -19.74 -7.76 -8.58
CA GLU A 286 -18.61 -8.32 -9.36
C GLU A 286 -17.59 -7.23 -9.75
N ILE A 287 -16.98 -6.60 -8.74
CA ILE A 287 -16.01 -5.51 -8.93
C ILE A 287 -14.64 -6.03 -9.39
N LEU A 288 -14.22 -7.17 -8.82
CA LEU A 288 -13.00 -7.90 -9.17
C LEU A 288 -13.35 -9.29 -9.75
N PRO A 289 -12.46 -9.87 -10.57
CA PRO A 289 -12.61 -11.24 -11.07
C PRO A 289 -12.76 -12.29 -9.93
N PRO A 290 -13.58 -13.35 -10.11
CA PRO A 290 -13.82 -14.34 -9.05
C PRO A 290 -12.57 -15.08 -8.57
N ASP A 291 -11.63 -15.34 -9.46
CA ASP A 291 -10.32 -15.94 -9.15
C ASP A 291 -9.50 -15.04 -8.22
N VAL A 292 -9.48 -13.72 -8.46
CA VAL A 292 -8.84 -12.74 -7.56
C VAL A 292 -9.52 -12.72 -6.21
N VAL A 293 -10.86 -12.65 -6.17
CA VAL A 293 -11.63 -12.60 -4.92
C VAL A 293 -11.41 -13.86 -4.07
N SER A 294 -11.27 -15.03 -4.69
CA SER A 294 -11.04 -16.30 -3.98
C SER A 294 -9.70 -16.36 -3.24
N CYS A 295 -8.72 -15.57 -3.69
CA CYS A 295 -7.37 -15.50 -3.12
C CYS A 295 -7.17 -14.28 -2.21
N LEU A 296 -8.18 -13.43 -2.04
CA LEU A 296 -8.08 -12.13 -1.37
C LEU A 296 -8.84 -12.11 -0.04
N ARG A 297 -8.20 -11.62 1.02
CA ARG A 297 -8.87 -11.29 2.29
C ARG A 297 -8.58 -9.85 2.69
N PHE A 298 -9.60 -9.16 3.19
CA PHE A 298 -9.45 -7.85 3.79
C PHE A 298 -9.38 -7.92 5.31
N ALA A 299 -8.51 -7.10 5.88
CA ALA A 299 -8.48 -6.73 7.27
C ALA A 299 -8.46 -5.19 7.39
N THR A 300 -8.86 -4.67 8.55
CA THR A 300 -8.63 -3.26 8.86
C THR A 300 -7.16 -3.04 9.20
N THR A 301 -6.72 -1.78 9.28
CA THR A 301 -5.39 -1.48 9.82
C THR A 301 -5.40 -1.56 11.35
N ALA A 302 -4.27 -1.88 11.99
CA ALA A 302 -4.27 -2.15 13.43
C ALA A 302 -4.67 -0.93 14.29
N MET A 303 -4.23 0.27 13.88
CA MET A 303 -4.56 1.51 14.57
C MET A 303 -6.02 1.93 14.33
N HIS A 304 -6.51 1.81 13.10
CA HIS A 304 -7.89 2.23 12.77
C HIS A 304 -8.93 1.18 13.16
N ALA A 305 -8.55 -0.08 13.40
CA ALA A 305 -9.46 -1.14 13.83
C ALA A 305 -10.34 -0.73 15.03
N TYR A 306 -9.79 0.01 15.99
CA TYR A 306 -10.53 0.45 17.17
C TYR A 306 -11.64 1.48 16.88
N GLY A 307 -11.60 2.13 15.72
CA GLY A 307 -12.66 3.02 15.23
C GLY A 307 -13.84 2.28 14.61
N HIS A 308 -13.73 0.97 14.38
CA HIS A 308 -14.83 0.16 13.85
C HIS A 308 -15.73 -0.39 14.94
N GLU A 309 -16.95 -0.73 14.57
CA GLU A 309 -17.88 -1.46 15.43
C GLU A 309 -17.26 -2.77 15.93
N TRP A 310 -17.56 -3.14 17.18
CA TRP A 310 -16.97 -4.30 17.83
C TRP A 310 -17.13 -5.60 17.01
N ALA A 311 -18.32 -5.83 16.43
CA ALA A 311 -18.56 -7.00 15.57
C ALA A 311 -17.65 -7.00 14.32
N CYS A 312 -17.35 -5.83 13.75
CA CYS A 312 -16.40 -5.68 12.66
C CYS A 312 -14.97 -5.99 13.13
N GLN A 313 -14.58 -5.51 14.31
CA GLN A 313 -13.26 -5.81 14.88
C GLN A 313 -13.04 -7.31 15.05
N LEU A 314 -14.03 -8.05 15.55
CA LEU A 314 -13.93 -9.51 15.72
C LEU A 314 -13.62 -10.27 14.43
N VAL A 315 -13.91 -9.71 13.25
CA VAL A 315 -13.71 -10.36 11.95
C VAL A 315 -12.55 -9.75 11.17
N HIS A 316 -12.37 -8.44 11.22
CA HIS A 316 -11.42 -7.71 10.37
C HIS A 316 -10.25 -7.09 11.14
N ASN A 317 -10.23 -7.06 12.48
CA ASN A 317 -9.08 -6.56 13.22
C ASN A 317 -7.89 -7.51 12.99
N PRO A 318 -6.74 -7.02 12.48
CA PRO A 318 -5.61 -7.87 12.13
C PRO A 318 -5.00 -8.61 13.32
N ARG A 319 -5.19 -8.10 14.56
CA ARG A 319 -4.76 -8.77 15.80
C ARG A 319 -5.69 -9.91 16.23
N MET A 320 -6.91 -9.97 15.71
CA MET A 320 -7.90 -11.03 15.97
C MET A 320 -8.04 -12.00 14.78
N CYS A 321 -7.49 -11.64 13.62
CA CYS A 321 -7.48 -12.46 12.42
C CYS A 321 -6.38 -13.53 12.50
N ILE A 322 -6.78 -14.79 12.32
CA ILE A 322 -5.84 -15.90 12.21
C ILE A 322 -5.02 -15.73 10.92
N GLY A 323 -3.71 -15.96 11.03
CA GLY A 323 -2.75 -15.87 9.93
C GLY A 323 -2.03 -14.52 9.79
N LEU A 324 -2.58 -13.42 10.32
CA LEU A 324 -2.00 -12.09 10.07
C LEU A 324 -0.77 -11.79 10.94
N GLY A 325 -0.60 -12.52 12.04
CA GLY A 325 0.55 -12.40 12.95
C GLY A 325 0.73 -10.97 13.45
N LEU A 326 1.92 -10.41 13.23
CA LEU A 326 2.24 -9.01 13.59
C LEU A 326 2.02 -8.03 12.43
N SER A 327 1.21 -8.33 11.43
CA SER A 327 0.97 -7.37 10.34
C SER A 327 0.04 -6.27 10.84
N ASP A 328 0.53 -5.03 10.89
CA ASP A 328 -0.21 -3.89 11.46
C ASP A 328 -0.63 -2.85 10.42
N SER A 329 -0.04 -2.88 9.21
CA SER A 329 -0.28 -1.96 8.09
C SER A 329 -0.07 -0.48 8.37
N GLU A 330 0.59 -0.14 9.48
CA GLU A 330 1.01 1.23 9.78
C GLU A 330 2.15 1.71 8.85
N GLY A 331 2.63 0.84 7.94
CA GLY A 331 3.65 1.19 6.96
C GLY A 331 3.25 2.37 6.08
N THR A 332 1.95 2.56 5.81
CA THR A 332 1.51 3.64 4.92
C THR A 332 1.69 4.99 5.61
N GLU A 333 1.42 5.07 6.91
CA GLU A 333 1.72 6.26 7.72
C GLU A 333 3.22 6.55 7.82
N ARG A 334 4.06 5.51 7.91
CA ARG A 334 5.53 5.67 7.87
C ARG A 334 5.99 6.18 6.51
N LEU A 335 5.38 5.69 5.43
CA LEU A 335 5.62 6.19 4.08
C LEU A 335 5.21 7.66 3.96
N TRP A 336 4.02 8.02 4.45
CA TRP A 336 3.56 9.41 4.48
C TRP A 336 4.47 10.31 5.27
N SER A 337 4.96 9.86 6.43
CA SER A 337 5.94 10.61 7.21
C SER A 337 7.22 10.91 6.42
N ARG A 338 7.71 9.96 5.61
CA ARG A 338 8.85 10.20 4.70
C ARG A 338 8.48 11.17 3.57
N PHE A 339 7.23 11.13 3.10
CA PHE A 339 6.73 11.99 2.03
C PHE A 339 6.37 13.40 2.50
N VAL A 340 6.19 13.67 3.81
CA VAL A 340 5.80 15.01 4.33
C VAL A 340 6.67 16.14 3.77
N ARG A 341 7.98 15.91 3.67
CA ARG A 341 8.92 16.92 3.16
C ARG A 341 8.66 17.29 1.69
N LEU A 342 8.04 16.39 0.93
CA LEU A 342 7.73 16.56 -0.49
C LEU A 342 6.44 17.35 -0.75
N ILE A 343 5.63 17.61 0.28
CA ILE A 343 4.38 18.36 0.12
C ILE A 343 4.66 19.79 -0.39
N GLY A 344 5.77 20.39 0.03
CA GLY A 344 6.13 21.77 -0.32
C GLY A 344 6.79 21.97 -1.69
N VAL A 345 7.29 20.91 -2.33
CA VAL A 345 8.12 21.02 -3.56
C VAL A 345 7.31 20.76 -4.85
N GLU A 346 6.02 20.44 -4.74
CA GLU A 346 5.18 19.97 -5.86
C GLU A 346 5.74 18.68 -6.51
N ARG A 347 4.86 17.82 -7.02
CA ARG A 347 5.13 16.38 -7.17
C ARG A 347 6.15 16.08 -8.28
N SER A 348 7.33 15.57 -7.91
CA SER A 348 8.18 14.81 -8.86
C SER A 348 7.88 13.32 -8.73
N SER A 349 7.46 12.70 -9.83
CA SER A 349 7.07 11.29 -9.90
C SER A 349 8.24 10.32 -9.69
N SER A 350 9.49 10.81 -9.66
CA SER A 350 10.71 10.00 -9.50
C SER A 350 11.03 9.71 -8.03
N VAL A 351 10.47 10.50 -7.11
CA VAL A 351 10.77 10.41 -5.68
C VAL A 351 10.30 9.09 -5.04
N PRO A 352 9.14 8.50 -5.39
CA PRO A 352 8.77 7.18 -4.91
C PRO A 352 9.80 6.09 -5.21
N THR A 353 10.52 6.18 -6.34
CA THR A 353 11.60 5.25 -6.69
C THR A 353 12.76 5.33 -5.69
N VAL A 354 13.14 6.55 -5.31
CA VAL A 354 14.20 6.79 -4.32
C VAL A 354 13.80 6.24 -2.96
N ILE A 355 12.62 6.61 -2.46
CA ILE A 355 12.16 6.17 -1.14
C ILE A 355 11.99 4.66 -1.11
N GLY A 356 11.42 4.06 -2.15
CA GLY A 356 11.32 2.61 -2.28
C GLY A 356 12.69 1.92 -2.27
N SER A 357 13.69 2.51 -2.93
CA SER A 357 15.06 1.99 -2.96
C SER A 357 15.76 2.08 -1.60
N GLU A 358 15.59 3.18 -0.87
CA GLU A 358 16.11 3.32 0.50
C GLU A 358 15.47 2.29 1.44
N MET A 359 14.15 2.15 1.40
CA MET A 359 13.42 1.18 2.23
C MET A 359 13.80 -0.27 1.90
N LYS A 360 14.08 -0.56 0.62
CA LYS A 360 14.63 -1.85 0.18
C LYS A 360 16.05 -2.08 0.70
N ALA A 361 16.92 -1.07 0.69
CA ALA A 361 18.27 -1.17 1.21
C ALA A 361 18.25 -1.48 2.74
N ASP A 362 17.31 -0.88 3.46
CA ASP A 362 17.10 -1.08 4.90
C ASP A 362 16.35 -2.40 5.24
N LEU A 363 15.91 -3.17 4.24
CA LEU A 363 15.06 -4.36 4.43
C LEU A 363 15.68 -5.40 5.37
N GLY A 364 17.00 -5.59 5.29
CA GLY A 364 17.72 -6.53 6.17
C GLY A 364 17.63 -6.13 7.65
N ASP A 365 17.85 -4.84 7.94
CA ASP A 365 17.76 -4.31 9.29
C ASP A 365 16.31 -4.28 9.79
N TRP A 366 15.36 -3.97 8.91
CA TRP A 366 13.93 -4.07 9.20
C TRP A 366 13.55 -5.49 9.67
N ILE A 367 13.97 -6.52 8.93
CA ILE A 367 13.68 -7.93 9.25
C ILE A 367 14.32 -8.31 10.58
N LYS A 368 15.59 -7.95 10.78
CA LYS A 368 16.32 -8.21 12.02
C LYS A 368 15.64 -7.55 13.23
N HIS A 369 15.21 -6.31 13.09
CA HIS A 369 14.49 -5.59 14.14
C HIS A 369 13.15 -6.26 14.43
N ARG A 370 12.38 -6.63 13.40
CA ARG A 370 11.07 -7.28 13.57
C ARG A 370 11.20 -8.65 14.23
N LEU A 371 12.24 -9.43 13.91
CA LEU A 371 12.50 -10.71 14.57
C LEU A 371 12.86 -10.53 16.05
N LYS A 372 13.79 -9.62 16.37
CA LYS A 372 14.27 -9.44 17.75
C LYS A 372 13.24 -8.74 18.65
N ARG A 373 12.68 -7.62 18.20
CA ARG A 373 11.82 -6.73 19.01
C ARG A 373 10.34 -6.99 18.79
N GLY A 374 9.96 -7.40 17.58
CA GLY A 374 8.58 -7.79 17.28
C GLY A 374 8.31 -9.18 17.81
N ILE A 375 8.92 -10.21 17.22
CA ILE A 375 8.59 -11.61 17.53
C ILE A 375 9.11 -12.00 18.91
N ASN A 376 10.43 -12.03 19.12
CA ASN A 376 10.98 -12.62 20.35
C ASN A 376 10.52 -11.88 21.62
N ALA A 377 10.58 -10.55 21.64
CA ALA A 377 10.19 -9.77 22.81
C ALA A 377 8.68 -9.81 23.09
N GLN A 378 7.83 -9.66 22.07
CA GLN A 378 6.36 -9.70 22.29
C GLN A 378 5.89 -11.13 22.60
N SER A 379 6.47 -12.14 21.97
CA SER A 379 6.15 -13.54 22.30
C SER A 379 6.56 -13.89 23.72
N SER A 380 7.73 -13.44 24.19
CA SER A 380 8.12 -13.63 25.59
C SER A 380 7.13 -12.96 26.54
N ALA A 381 6.81 -11.68 26.32
CA ALA A 381 5.86 -10.96 27.17
C ALA A 381 4.45 -11.59 27.16
N ALA A 382 3.99 -12.07 26.01
CA ALA A 382 2.69 -12.75 25.89
C ALA A 382 2.70 -14.12 26.60
N LEU A 383 3.78 -14.89 26.45
CA LEU A 383 3.96 -16.16 27.17
C LEU A 383 4.02 -15.94 28.67
N ASP A 384 4.69 -14.89 29.13
CA ASP A 384 4.72 -14.54 30.55
C ASP A 384 3.32 -14.28 31.09
N ILE A 385 2.48 -13.52 30.35
CA ILE A 385 1.07 -13.29 30.75
C ILE A 385 0.29 -14.61 30.80
N ILE A 386 0.46 -15.49 29.81
CA ILE A 386 -0.23 -16.78 29.76
C ILE A 386 0.23 -17.70 30.91
N ASN A 387 1.52 -17.74 31.20
CA ASN A 387 2.08 -18.59 32.26
C ASN A 387 1.65 -18.16 33.67
N HIS A 388 1.31 -16.88 33.87
CA HIS A 388 0.76 -16.38 35.13
C HIS A 388 -0.78 -16.50 35.19
N CYS A 389 -1.43 -16.97 34.12
CA CYS A 389 -2.86 -17.23 34.12
C CYS A 389 -3.14 -18.60 34.76
N GLU A 390 -4.07 -18.64 35.73
CA GLU A 390 -4.49 -19.89 36.37
C GLU A 390 -5.39 -20.75 35.47
N THR A 391 -5.80 -20.22 34.31
CA THR A 391 -6.69 -20.89 33.35
C THR A 391 -5.88 -21.55 32.23
N SER A 392 -6.26 -22.75 31.81
CA SER A 392 -5.58 -23.45 30.70
C SER A 392 -5.74 -22.68 29.39
N VAL A 393 -4.76 -22.84 28.48
CA VAL A 393 -4.81 -22.18 27.16
C VAL A 393 -6.00 -22.71 26.36
N GLU A 394 -6.32 -23.99 26.49
CA GLU A 394 -7.48 -24.64 25.87
C GLU A 394 -8.79 -24.00 26.34
N ASP A 395 -8.94 -23.77 27.65
CA ASP A 395 -10.12 -23.12 28.20
C ASP A 395 -10.22 -21.67 27.74
N LEU A 396 -9.11 -20.91 27.72
CA LEU A 396 -9.09 -19.54 27.19
C LEU A 396 -9.50 -19.48 25.71
N GLN A 397 -9.03 -20.42 24.89
CA GLN A 397 -9.43 -20.54 23.49
C GLN A 397 -10.93 -20.87 23.34
N ALA A 398 -11.45 -21.78 24.16
CA ALA A 398 -12.87 -22.13 24.17
C ALA A 398 -13.74 -20.92 24.58
N GLN A 399 -13.37 -20.22 25.66
CA GLN A 399 -14.06 -19.01 26.11
C GLN A 399 -14.04 -17.91 25.04
N TRP A 400 -12.89 -17.71 24.38
CA TRP A 400 -12.78 -16.77 23.27
C TRP A 400 -13.70 -17.14 22.10
N ALA A 401 -13.75 -18.42 21.72
CA ALA A 401 -14.64 -18.90 20.66
C ALA A 401 -16.12 -18.66 21.01
N HIS A 402 -16.54 -18.96 22.25
CA HIS A 402 -17.89 -18.70 22.74
C HIS A 402 -18.24 -17.22 22.75
N GLN A 403 -17.31 -16.37 23.19
CA GLN A 403 -17.50 -14.92 23.19
C GLN A 403 -17.69 -14.38 21.78
N ARG A 404 -16.82 -14.77 20.84
CA ARG A 404 -16.93 -14.37 19.42
C ARG A 404 -18.25 -14.80 18.82
N GLN A 405 -18.65 -16.05 19.02
CA GLN A 405 -19.91 -16.56 18.50
C GLN A 405 -21.10 -15.76 19.05
N SER A 406 -21.13 -15.52 20.35
CA SER A 406 -22.22 -14.78 21.00
C SER A 406 -22.31 -13.34 20.48
N GLN A 407 -21.19 -12.64 20.39
CA GLN A 407 -21.15 -11.23 20.02
C GLN A 407 -21.41 -10.97 18.53
N LEU A 408 -21.11 -11.94 17.66
CA LEU A 408 -21.50 -11.88 16.24
C LEU A 408 -23.00 -12.18 16.03
N LEU A 409 -23.64 -12.93 16.94
CA LEU A 409 -25.06 -13.28 16.86
C LEU A 409 -26.00 -12.22 17.47
N ILE A 410 -25.58 -11.50 18.51
CA ILE A 410 -26.47 -10.61 19.30
C ILE A 410 -27.09 -9.50 18.45
N ARG A 411 -26.37 -8.91 17.49
CA ARG A 411 -26.95 -7.85 16.64
C ARG A 411 -27.86 -8.36 15.52
N ALA A 412 -27.88 -9.67 15.22
CA ALA A 412 -28.85 -10.24 14.28
C ALA A 412 -30.26 -10.37 14.88
N ARG A 413 -30.40 -10.32 16.23
CA ARG A 413 -31.69 -10.52 16.92
C ARG A 413 -32.34 -9.23 17.43
N GLU A 414 -31.57 -8.19 17.76
CA GLU A 414 -32.13 -7.01 18.45
C GLU A 414 -32.89 -6.02 17.56
N LEU A 415 -32.73 -6.07 16.22
CA LEU A 415 -33.52 -5.22 15.30
C LEU A 415 -34.86 -5.82 14.86
N ALA A 416 -35.04 -7.15 14.97
CA ALA A 416 -36.34 -7.77 14.69
C ALA A 416 -37.38 -7.51 15.80
N HIS A 417 -36.96 -7.11 17.00
CA HIS A 417 -37.85 -6.83 18.13
C HIS A 417 -37.93 -5.36 18.55
N SER A 418 -36.97 -4.50 18.18
CA SER A 418 -36.97 -3.11 18.63
C SER A 418 -37.80 -2.15 17.74
N ILE A 419 -38.06 -2.50 16.47
CA ILE A 419 -38.89 -1.65 15.57
C ILE A 419 -40.39 -1.66 15.97
N HIS A 420 -40.84 -2.63 16.77
CA HIS A 420 -42.24 -2.68 17.22
C HIS A 420 -42.49 -2.10 18.62
N THR A 421 -41.44 -1.81 19.39
CA THR A 421 -41.56 -1.39 20.80
C THR A 421 -41.04 0.02 21.12
N MET A 422 -40.30 0.68 20.22
CA MET A 422 -39.82 2.05 20.45
C MET A 422 -40.71 3.17 19.87
N SER A 423 -41.92 2.87 19.37
CA SER A 423 -42.88 3.92 18.95
C SER A 423 -43.89 4.33 20.04
N THR A 424 -43.80 3.77 21.25
CA THR A 424 -44.79 4.00 22.34
C THR A 424 -44.24 4.64 23.61
N TYR A 425 -42.94 4.92 23.74
CA TYR A 425 -42.36 5.29 25.05
C TYR A 425 -41.37 6.45 25.13
N VAL A 426 -41.29 7.33 24.13
CA VAL A 426 -40.54 8.61 24.28
C VAL A 426 -41.47 9.79 24.05
N GLY A 427 -42.38 9.93 25.01
CA GLY A 427 -43.28 11.07 25.19
C GLY A 427 -43.46 11.33 26.68
N CYS A 428 -42.34 11.42 27.41
CA CYS A 428 -42.21 11.98 28.76
C CYS A 428 -40.77 11.78 29.22
N PHE A 429 -39.94 12.81 29.03
CA PHE A 429 -39.02 13.41 30.01
C PHE A 429 -38.07 14.37 29.28
#